data_AF-A0A536DMT0-F1
#
_entry.id   AF-A0A536DMT0-F1
#
_cell.length_a   1.000
_cell.length_b   1.000
_cell.length_c   1.000
_cell.angle_alpha   90.00
_cell.angle_beta   90.00
_cell.angle_gamma   90.00
#
_symmetry.space_group_name_H-M   'P 1'
#
loop_
_entity.id
_entity.type
_entity.pdbx_description
1 polymer ?
#
loop_
_entity_poly.entity_id
_entity_poly.type
_entity_poly.pdbx_seq_one_letter_code
_entity_poly.pdbx_strand_id
1 'polypeptide(L)'
;MIALADPLELCNGYLEKADNGRFLADLLGLVPAGAPVVFDEYHHGLTASDITPAAWILTPWGAALLWLIVAIFFGLLLRGRRFGPLVPRPAEASRLDAEWAVAVGELLRRAGARAVTLGVLARASERAVAMQTGLPVEPRERFWQSLWQRAPDIASDLDSAERALYGSEKSEKDLLAAAQRLHGIAYPVSEEGRRRPRQ
;
A
#
# COMPACT_ATOMS: atom_id res chain seq x y z
N MET A 1 70.96 -19.32 -0.70
CA MET A 1 69.52 -19.22 -1.05
C MET A 1 68.76 -19.04 0.25
N ILE A 2 67.99 -17.96 0.36
CA ILE A 2 67.14 -17.69 1.52
C ILE A 2 65.71 -17.93 1.05
N ALA A 3 64.96 -18.76 1.77
CA ALA A 3 63.56 -19.04 1.49
C ALA A 3 62.75 -18.65 2.73
N LEU A 4 61.76 -17.77 2.56
CA LEU A 4 60.78 -17.44 3.59
C LEU A 4 59.54 -18.31 3.40
N ALA A 5 59.01 -18.84 4.49
CA ALA A 5 57.75 -19.59 4.47
C ALA A 5 56.52 -18.67 4.36
N ASP A 6 56.65 -17.40 4.77
CA ASP A 6 55.58 -16.40 4.71
C ASP A 6 56.12 -15.07 4.13
N PRO A 7 55.65 -14.63 2.95
CA PRO A 7 56.08 -13.37 2.34
C PRO A 7 55.34 -12.14 2.89
N LEU A 8 54.33 -12.30 3.75
CA LEU A 8 53.46 -11.20 4.18
C LEU A 8 54.23 -10.15 4.98
N GLU A 9 55.20 -10.57 5.79
CA GLU A 9 56.05 -9.68 6.62
C GLU A 9 56.93 -8.75 5.77
N LEU A 10 57.14 -9.07 4.48
CA LEU A 10 57.93 -8.27 3.53
C LEU A 10 57.09 -7.40 2.60
N CYS A 11 55.75 -7.43 2.71
CA CYS A 11 54.87 -6.58 1.92
C CYS A 11 54.90 -5.13 2.41
N ASN A 12 54.74 -4.16 1.50
CA ASN A 12 54.79 -2.72 1.79
C ASN A 12 53.94 -2.29 3.01
N GLY A 13 52.78 -2.92 3.22
CA GLY A 13 51.89 -2.62 4.35
C GLY A 13 52.32 -3.19 5.72
N TYR A 14 53.39 -3.97 5.76
CA TYR A 14 53.90 -4.67 6.94
C TYR A 14 55.37 -4.36 7.24
N LEU A 15 56.09 -3.63 6.37
CA LEU A 15 57.48 -3.22 6.60
C LEU A 15 57.63 -2.30 7.83
N GLU A 16 56.62 -1.47 8.10
CA GLU A 16 56.59 -0.55 9.25
C GLU A 16 56.06 -1.23 10.53
N LYS A 17 55.62 -2.49 10.44
CA LYS A 17 55.11 -3.23 11.60
C LYS A 17 56.25 -4.01 12.22
N ALA A 18 56.35 -3.90 13.55
CA ALA A 18 57.42 -4.52 14.33
C ALA A 18 58.83 -4.19 13.74
N ASP A 19 59.75 -5.14 13.77
CA ASP A 19 61.11 -4.99 13.26
C ASP A 19 61.27 -5.54 11.82
N ASN A 20 60.18 -5.70 11.08
CA ASN A 20 60.17 -6.34 9.75
C ASN A 20 61.06 -5.62 8.73
N GLY A 21 61.03 -4.29 8.71
CA GLY A 21 61.92 -3.49 7.84
C GLY A 21 63.40 -3.68 8.18
N ARG A 22 63.74 -3.84 9.46
CA ARG A 22 65.11 -4.10 9.91
C ARG A 22 65.54 -5.53 9.56
N PHE A 23 64.65 -6.49 9.76
CA PHE A 23 64.84 -7.88 9.35
C PHE A 23 65.08 -8.00 7.84
N LEU A 24 64.34 -7.27 7.01
CA LEU A 24 64.57 -7.20 5.56
C LEU A 24 65.94 -6.61 5.23
N ALA A 25 66.34 -5.52 5.90
CA ALA A 25 67.65 -4.90 5.68
C ALA A 25 68.81 -5.85 6.05
N ASP A 26 68.68 -6.58 7.15
CA ASP A 26 69.66 -7.58 7.58
C ASP A 26 69.73 -8.76 6.60
N LEU A 27 68.58 -9.24 6.10
CA LEU A 27 68.53 -10.27 5.06
C LEU A 27 69.21 -9.84 3.77
N LEU A 28 69.00 -8.59 3.33
CA LEU A 28 69.67 -8.04 2.16
C LEU A 28 71.19 -7.90 2.37
N GLY A 29 71.62 -7.57 3.60
CA GLY A 29 73.04 -7.49 3.96
C GLY A 29 73.77 -8.85 3.95
N LEU A 30 73.04 -9.95 4.14
CA LEU A 30 73.59 -11.32 4.11
C LEU A 30 73.74 -11.89 2.68
N VAL A 31 73.19 -11.21 1.68
CA VAL A 31 73.16 -11.68 0.29
C VAL A 31 74.27 -11.01 -0.52
N PRO A 32 75.15 -11.78 -1.21
CA PRO A 32 76.22 -11.20 -2.01
C PRO A 32 75.67 -10.37 -3.19
N ALA A 33 76.38 -9.30 -3.55
CA ALA A 33 76.02 -8.44 -4.67
C ALA A 33 75.91 -9.28 -5.96
N GLY A 34 74.73 -9.23 -6.60
CA GLY A 34 74.43 -9.99 -7.82
C GLY A 34 73.77 -11.36 -7.60
N ALA A 35 73.37 -11.69 -6.37
CA ALA A 35 72.59 -12.90 -6.14
C ALA A 35 71.24 -12.86 -6.88
N PRO A 36 70.80 -14.00 -7.44
CA PRO A 36 69.53 -14.08 -8.15
C PRO A 36 68.36 -13.89 -7.18
N VAL A 37 67.48 -12.96 -7.51
CA VAL A 37 66.20 -12.76 -6.82
C VAL A 37 65.15 -13.61 -7.53
N VAL A 38 64.56 -14.54 -6.80
CA VAL A 38 63.48 -15.39 -7.31
C VAL A 38 62.17 -14.91 -6.69
N PHE A 39 61.22 -14.54 -7.55
CA PHE A 39 59.85 -14.24 -7.14
C PHE A 39 59.02 -15.50 -7.32
N ASP A 40 58.44 -16.01 -6.24
CA ASP A 40 57.41 -17.04 -6.32
C ASP A 40 56.07 -16.31 -6.51
N GLU A 41 55.53 -16.32 -7.74
CA GLU A 41 54.21 -15.78 -8.04
C GLU A 41 53.12 -16.70 -7.45
N TYR A 42 53.01 -16.69 -6.13
CA TYR A 42 51.96 -17.42 -5.43
C TYR A 42 50.66 -16.62 -5.55
N HIS A 43 49.84 -16.98 -6.56
CA HIS A 43 48.48 -16.51 -6.91
C HIS A 43 48.35 -15.44 -8.00
N HIS A 44 48.70 -15.78 -9.24
CA HIS A 44 48.12 -15.11 -10.41
C HIS A 44 46.95 -15.91 -10.99
N GLY A 45 45.86 -15.95 -10.22
CA GLY A 45 44.55 -16.44 -10.65
C GLY A 45 43.46 -15.58 -10.02
N LEU A 46 42.92 -14.63 -10.78
CA LEU A 46 41.95 -13.60 -10.41
C LEU A 46 42.46 -12.52 -9.42
N THR A 47 43.02 -11.45 -9.96
CA THR A 47 43.07 -10.15 -9.30
C THR A 47 41.63 -9.69 -8.98
N ALA A 48 41.34 -9.44 -7.71
CA ALA A 48 40.04 -8.88 -7.26
C ALA A 48 39.70 -7.52 -7.92
N SER A 49 40.65 -6.90 -8.62
CA SER A 49 40.45 -5.68 -9.41
C SER A 49 39.80 -5.91 -10.79
N ASP A 50 39.79 -7.14 -11.31
CA ASP A 50 39.16 -7.47 -12.61
C ASP A 50 37.69 -7.91 -12.48
N ILE A 51 37.19 -8.02 -11.25
CA ILE A 51 35.80 -8.32 -10.98
C ILE A 51 35.01 -7.02 -11.14
N THR A 52 34.66 -6.68 -12.38
CA THR A 52 33.56 -5.75 -12.60
C THR A 52 32.36 -6.27 -11.80
N PRO A 53 31.66 -5.44 -11.00
CA PRO A 53 30.56 -5.91 -10.14
C PRO A 53 29.44 -6.66 -10.87
N ALA A 54 29.39 -6.53 -12.20
CA ALA A 54 28.45 -7.18 -13.10
C ALA A 54 29.01 -8.42 -13.83
N ALA A 55 30.27 -8.82 -13.62
CA ALA A 55 30.89 -9.95 -14.31
C ALA A 55 30.12 -11.26 -14.12
N TRP A 56 29.45 -11.42 -12.98
CA TRP A 56 28.60 -12.58 -12.69
C TRP A 56 27.40 -12.70 -13.65
N ILE A 57 26.90 -11.60 -14.23
CA ILE A 57 25.78 -11.58 -15.18
C ILE A 57 26.15 -12.25 -16.51
N LEU A 58 27.43 -12.20 -16.89
CA LEU A 58 27.95 -12.84 -18.11
C LEU A 58 28.03 -14.37 -17.98
N THR A 59 27.88 -14.92 -16.78
CA THR A 59 27.78 -16.36 -16.58
C THR A 59 26.38 -16.85 -16.98
N PRO A 60 26.24 -18.08 -17.52
CA PRO A 60 24.93 -18.62 -17.93
C PRO A 60 23.93 -18.67 -16.77
N TRP A 61 24.40 -18.87 -15.54
CA TRP A 61 23.54 -18.89 -14.35
C TRP A 61 23.16 -17.48 -13.86
N GLY A 62 24.08 -16.52 -13.96
CA GLY A 62 23.80 -15.11 -13.65
C GLY A 62 22.80 -14.47 -14.62
N ALA A 63 22.92 -14.76 -15.91
CA ALA A 63 21.94 -14.35 -16.92
C ALA A 63 20.54 -14.95 -16.64
N ALA A 64 20.47 -16.23 -16.26
CA ALA A 64 19.21 -16.87 -15.91
C ALA A 64 18.54 -16.23 -14.69
N LEU A 65 19.32 -15.91 -13.65
CA LEU A 65 18.83 -15.22 -12.46
C LEU A 65 18.33 -13.80 -12.78
N LEU A 66 19.04 -13.08 -13.64
CA LEU A 66 18.62 -11.76 -14.12
C LEU A 66 17.27 -11.83 -14.83
N TRP A 67 17.10 -12.77 -15.77
CA TRP A 67 15.83 -12.96 -16.47
C TRP A 67 14.69 -13.36 -15.56
N LEU A 68 14.95 -14.16 -14.51
CA LEU A 68 13.95 -14.48 -13.48
C LEU A 68 13.48 -13.22 -12.74
N ILE A 69 14.42 -12.36 -12.31
CA ILE A 69 14.10 -11.09 -11.63
C ILE A 69 13.27 -10.19 -12.54
N VAL A 70 13.66 -10.07 -13.82
CA VAL A 70 12.93 -9.30 -14.84
C VAL A 70 11.51 -9.85 -15.01
N ALA A 71 11.35 -11.17 -15.13
CA ALA A 71 10.05 -11.80 -15.28
C ALA A 71 9.14 -11.58 -14.05
N ILE A 72 9.70 -11.66 -12.84
CA ILE A 72 8.96 -11.35 -11.61
C ILE A 72 8.55 -9.88 -11.59
N PHE A 73 9.45 -8.96 -11.92
CA PHE A 73 9.18 -7.53 -11.96
C PHE A 73 8.05 -7.18 -12.93
N PHE A 74 8.11 -7.68 -14.17
CA PHE A 74 7.03 -7.52 -15.13
C PHE A 74 5.75 -8.24 -14.68
N GLY A 75 5.85 -9.44 -14.12
CA GLY A 75 4.72 -10.15 -13.53
C GLY A 75 4.01 -9.32 -12.45
N LEU A 76 4.76 -8.65 -11.58
CA LEU A 76 4.22 -7.75 -10.55
C LEU A 76 3.64 -6.47 -11.15
N LEU A 77 4.31 -5.85 -12.13
CA LEU A 77 3.80 -4.66 -12.82
C LEU A 77 2.49 -4.96 -13.56
N LEU A 78 2.42 -6.09 -14.27
CA LEU A 78 1.23 -6.54 -14.98
C LEU A 78 0.14 -6.99 -14.01
N ARG A 79 0.49 -7.62 -12.88
CA ARG A 79 -0.47 -7.96 -11.81
C ARG A 79 -1.04 -6.71 -11.12
N GLY A 80 -0.23 -5.65 -10.98
CA GLY A 80 -0.64 -4.35 -10.44
C GLY A 80 -1.47 -3.52 -11.42
N ARG A 81 -1.29 -3.72 -12.74
CA ARG A 81 -2.10 -3.11 -13.78
C ARG A 81 -3.34 -3.96 -14.00
N ARG A 82 -4.41 -3.67 -13.26
CA ARG A 82 -5.76 -4.24 -13.45
C ARG A 82 -6.10 -4.41 -14.94
N PHE A 83 -5.99 -5.62 -15.46
CA PHE A 83 -6.48 -6.00 -16.78
C PHE A 83 -7.99 -6.20 -16.69
N GLY A 84 -8.75 -5.11 -16.85
CA GLY A 84 -10.19 -5.18 -17.06
C GLY A 84 -10.95 -4.01 -16.45
N PRO A 85 -12.06 -3.57 -17.08
CA PRO A 85 -13.01 -2.69 -16.42
C PRO A 85 -13.46 -3.34 -15.11
N LEU A 86 -13.49 -2.57 -14.02
CA LEU A 86 -14.11 -3.03 -12.79
C LEU A 86 -15.56 -3.36 -13.13
N VAL A 87 -15.89 -4.64 -13.27
CA VAL A 87 -17.29 -5.06 -13.26
C VAL A 87 -17.73 -4.85 -11.82
N PRO A 88 -18.62 -3.88 -11.52
CA PRO A 88 -19.16 -3.74 -10.19
C PRO A 88 -19.93 -5.02 -9.91
N ARG A 89 -19.36 -5.91 -9.09
CA ARG A 89 -20.15 -6.97 -8.49
C ARG A 89 -21.21 -6.25 -7.64
N PRO A 90 -22.51 -6.50 -7.85
CA PRO A 90 -23.50 -6.00 -6.91
C PRO A 90 -23.02 -6.44 -5.52
N ALA A 91 -22.97 -5.51 -4.57
CA ALA A 91 -22.60 -5.82 -3.21
C ALA A 91 -23.64 -6.82 -2.71
N GLU A 92 -23.31 -8.11 -2.81
CA GLU A 92 -23.95 -9.16 -2.07
C GLU A 92 -23.60 -8.79 -0.64
N ALA A 93 -24.52 -8.09 0.05
CA ALA A 93 -24.35 -7.75 1.45
C ALA A 93 -23.92 -9.06 2.12
N SER A 94 -22.70 -9.07 2.66
CA SER A 94 -22.20 -10.28 3.28
C SER A 94 -23.24 -10.68 4.31
N ARG A 95 -23.62 -11.96 4.37
CA ARG A 95 -24.64 -12.43 5.31
C ARG A 95 -24.37 -11.92 6.74
N LEU A 96 -23.09 -11.76 7.08
CA LEU A 96 -22.60 -11.18 8.33
C LEU A 96 -22.99 -9.70 8.53
N ASP A 97 -23.02 -8.87 7.49
CA ASP A 97 -23.35 -7.45 7.59
C ASP A 97 -24.85 -7.26 7.90
N ALA A 98 -25.70 -8.09 7.29
CA ALA A 98 -27.13 -8.11 7.56
C ALA A 98 -27.44 -8.63 8.97
N GLU A 99 -26.78 -9.71 9.40
CA GLU A 99 -26.92 -10.25 10.76
C GLU A 99 -26.48 -9.23 11.82
N TRP A 100 -25.39 -8.50 11.57
CA TRP A 100 -24.93 -7.43 12.44
C TRP A 100 -25.92 -6.26 12.51
N ALA A 101 -26.45 -5.81 11.38
CA ALA A 101 -27.46 -4.74 11.35
C ALA A 101 -28.73 -5.11 12.13
N VAL A 102 -29.18 -6.36 12.04
CA VAL A 102 -30.31 -6.89 12.81
C VAL A 102 -29.99 -6.89 14.31
N ALA A 103 -28.81 -7.39 14.70
CA ALA A 103 -28.41 -7.43 16.10
C ALA A 103 -28.30 -6.04 16.75
N VAL A 104 -27.72 -5.07 16.02
CA VAL A 104 -27.63 -3.67 16.45
C VAL A 104 -29.02 -3.03 16.53
N GLY A 105 -29.89 -3.30 15.55
CA GLY A 105 -31.27 -2.83 15.57
C GLY A 105 -32.05 -3.32 16.78
N GLU A 106 -31.92 -4.61 17.11
CA GLU A 106 -32.53 -5.21 18.31
C GLU A 106 -32.00 -4.60 19.61
N LEU A 107 -30.70 -4.35 19.69
CA LEU A 107 -30.08 -3.69 20.85
C LEU A 107 -30.64 -2.27 21.04
N LEU A 108 -30.69 -1.47 19.97
CA LEU A 108 -31.22 -0.11 20.00
C LEU A 108 -32.71 -0.07 20.35
N ARG A 109 -33.48 -1.04 19.83
CA ARG A 109 -34.91 -1.21 20.16
C ARG A 109 -35.09 -1.50 21.65
N ARG A 110 -34.32 -2.45 22.21
CA ARG A 110 -34.37 -2.80 23.64
C ARG A 110 -33.93 -1.64 24.54
N ALA A 111 -32.97 -0.84 24.09
CA ALA A 111 -32.49 0.33 24.83
C ALA A 111 -33.45 1.54 24.78
N GLY A 112 -34.54 1.47 23.99
CA GLY A 112 -35.47 2.59 23.81
C GLY A 112 -34.82 3.82 23.15
N ALA A 113 -33.65 3.64 22.51
CA ALA A 113 -32.81 4.72 21.99
C ALA A 113 -33.31 5.24 20.61
N ARG A 114 -34.63 5.45 20.49
CA ARG A 114 -35.27 5.87 19.24
C ARG A 114 -34.72 7.21 18.76
N ALA A 115 -34.74 8.25 19.60
CA ALA A 115 -34.26 9.58 19.24
C ALA A 115 -32.79 9.59 18.77
N VAL A 116 -31.95 8.77 19.42
CA VAL A 116 -30.54 8.60 19.05
C VAL A 116 -30.43 7.96 17.67
N THR A 117 -31.21 6.90 17.42
CA THR A 117 -31.22 6.18 16.15
C THR A 117 -31.66 7.09 15.00
N LEU A 118 -32.67 7.93 15.21
CA LEU A 118 -33.13 8.90 14.21
C LEU A 118 -32.06 9.96 13.90
N GLY A 119 -31.38 10.46 14.93
CA GLY A 119 -30.27 11.41 14.75
C GLY A 119 -29.08 10.79 14.00
N VAL A 120 -28.78 9.51 14.22
CA VAL A 120 -27.76 8.77 13.47
C VAL A 120 -28.17 8.62 12.01
N LEU A 121 -29.42 8.27 11.74
CA LEU A 121 -29.94 8.09 10.38
C LEU A 121 -29.95 9.40 9.58
N ALA A 122 -30.41 10.50 10.19
CA ALA A 122 -30.39 11.83 9.57
C ALA A 122 -28.95 12.24 9.22
N ARG A 123 -28.01 12.16 10.17
CA ARG A 123 -26.59 12.49 9.92
C ARG A 123 -25.94 11.60 8.87
N ALA A 124 -26.28 10.31 8.83
CA ALA A 124 -25.76 9.42 7.80
C ALA A 124 -26.25 9.83 6.40
N SER A 125 -27.52 10.24 6.30
CA SER A 125 -28.14 10.72 5.06
C SER A 125 -27.54 12.05 4.61
N GLU A 126 -27.37 13.02 5.52
CA GLU A 126 -26.68 14.29 5.24
C GLU A 126 -25.27 14.07 4.69
N ARG A 127 -24.49 13.16 5.30
CA ARG A 127 -23.14 12.82 4.81
C ARG A 127 -23.15 12.19 3.43
N ALA A 128 -24.07 11.26 3.17
CA ALA A 128 -24.19 10.62 1.87
C ALA A 128 -24.55 11.64 0.78
N VAL A 129 -25.49 12.54 1.07
CA VAL A 129 -25.87 13.64 0.17
C VAL A 129 -24.70 14.62 -0.04
N ALA A 130 -23.94 14.95 1.00
CA ALA A 130 -22.74 15.79 0.87
C ALA A 130 -21.70 15.15 -0.06
N MET A 131 -21.42 13.85 0.11
CA MET A 131 -20.50 13.10 -0.77
C MET A 131 -20.99 13.07 -2.22
N GLN A 132 -22.29 12.86 -2.44
CA GLN A 132 -22.89 12.82 -3.78
C GLN A 132 -22.85 14.18 -4.48
N THR A 133 -23.16 15.25 -3.76
CA THR A 133 -23.22 16.62 -4.30
C THR A 133 -21.83 17.28 -4.40
N GLY A 134 -20.79 16.62 -3.86
CA GLY A 134 -19.43 17.13 -3.79
C GLY A 134 -19.27 18.29 -2.81
N LEU A 135 -20.16 18.39 -1.82
CA LEU A 135 -20.11 19.42 -0.79
C LEU A 135 -19.14 19.00 0.33
N PRO A 136 -18.34 19.94 0.86
CA PRO A 136 -17.49 19.68 2.01
C PRO A 136 -18.34 19.34 3.24
N VAL A 137 -17.79 18.50 4.13
CA VAL A 137 -18.41 18.16 5.43
C VAL A 137 -18.26 19.35 6.37
N GLU A 138 -19.06 20.39 6.14
CA GLU A 138 -19.13 21.60 6.95
C GLU A 138 -20.10 21.44 8.13
N PRO A 139 -20.10 22.37 9.11
CA PRO A 139 -21.16 22.45 10.12
C PRO A 139 -22.55 22.43 9.46
N ARG A 140 -23.52 21.77 10.13
CA ARG A 140 -24.84 21.44 9.57
C ARG A 140 -25.52 22.64 8.91
N GLU A 141 -25.47 23.82 9.53
CA GLU A 141 -26.09 25.04 9.01
C GLU A 141 -25.51 25.46 7.66
N ARG A 142 -24.18 25.36 7.48
CA ARG A 142 -23.53 25.70 6.22
C ARG A 142 -23.72 24.63 5.15
N PHE A 143 -23.79 23.36 5.56
CA PHE A 143 -24.20 22.28 4.68
C PHE A 143 -25.59 22.56 4.09
N TRP A 144 -26.59 22.90 4.91
CA TRP A 144 -27.93 23.21 4.41
C TRP A 144 -27.95 24.44 3.50
N GLN A 145 -27.22 25.51 3.84
CA GLN A 145 -27.12 26.68 2.97
C GLN A 145 -26.50 26.35 1.61
N SER A 146 -25.40 25.59 1.59
CA SER A 146 -24.74 25.20 0.35
C SER A 146 -25.56 24.20 -0.47
N LEU A 147 -26.29 23.29 0.19
CA LEU A 147 -27.19 22.35 -0.47
C LEU A 147 -28.37 23.09 -1.14
N TRP A 148 -29.00 24.03 -0.45
CA TRP A 148 -30.08 24.86 -1.01
C TRP A 148 -29.64 25.68 -2.22
N GLN A 149 -28.39 26.15 -2.23
CA GLN A 149 -27.83 26.90 -3.36
C GLN A 149 -27.48 26.01 -4.56
N ARG A 150 -26.94 24.81 -4.31
CA ARG A 150 -26.36 23.94 -5.35
C ARG A 150 -27.33 22.91 -5.91
N ALA A 151 -28.26 22.43 -5.09
CA ALA A 151 -29.25 21.41 -5.44
C ALA A 151 -30.57 21.62 -4.66
N PRO A 152 -31.38 22.63 -5.03
CA PRO A 152 -32.58 22.99 -4.28
C PRO A 152 -33.64 21.87 -4.25
N ASP A 153 -33.74 21.08 -5.32
CA ASP A 153 -34.68 19.95 -5.38
C ASP A 153 -34.33 18.89 -4.32
N ILE A 154 -33.06 18.47 -4.28
CA ILE A 154 -32.56 17.50 -3.29
C ILE A 154 -32.68 18.06 -1.86
N ALA A 155 -32.41 19.35 -1.67
CA ALA A 155 -32.55 20.01 -0.38
C ALA A 155 -33.99 19.95 0.14
N SER A 156 -34.97 20.26 -0.71
CA SER A 156 -36.39 20.23 -0.36
C SER A 156 -36.87 18.82 -0.01
N ASP A 157 -36.42 17.82 -0.77
CA ASP A 157 -36.75 16.43 -0.53
C ASP A 157 -36.15 15.90 0.78
N LEU A 158 -34.87 16.21 1.03
CA LEU A 158 -34.17 15.82 2.26
C LEU A 158 -34.81 16.47 3.50
N ASP A 159 -35.11 17.77 3.47
CA ASP A 159 -35.76 18.49 4.58
C ASP A 159 -37.16 17.91 4.87
N SER A 160 -37.94 17.62 3.83
CA SER A 160 -39.26 17.00 4.00
C SER A 160 -39.17 15.59 4.60
N ALA A 161 -38.16 14.81 4.22
CA ALA A 161 -37.93 13.47 4.72
C ALA A 161 -37.42 13.47 6.17
N GLU A 162 -36.53 14.39 6.55
CA GLU A 162 -36.09 14.58 7.94
C GLU A 162 -37.24 15.02 8.84
N ARG A 163 -38.07 15.98 8.41
CA ARG A 163 -39.25 16.41 9.19
C ARG A 163 -40.24 15.26 9.40
N ALA A 164 -40.49 14.46 8.36
CA ALA A 164 -41.34 13.27 8.49
C ALA A 164 -40.75 12.24 9.47
N LEU A 165 -39.43 12.05 9.46
CA LEU A 165 -38.73 11.15 10.38
C LEU A 165 -38.92 11.56 11.84
N TYR A 166 -38.74 12.85 12.16
CA TYR A 166 -38.92 13.37 13.52
C TYR A 166 -40.39 13.47 13.95
N GLY A 167 -41.32 13.70 13.02
CA GLY A 167 -42.76 13.79 13.29
C GLY A 167 -43.47 12.44 13.47
N SER A 168 -42.84 11.33 13.10
CA SER A 168 -43.44 9.98 13.10
C SER A 168 -43.52 9.32 14.49
N GLU A 169 -43.77 10.09 15.57
CA GLU A 169 -43.70 9.60 16.95
C GLU A 169 -44.63 8.42 17.25
N LYS A 170 -45.76 8.29 16.54
CA LYS A 170 -46.83 7.33 16.86
C LYS A 170 -46.99 6.16 15.89
N SER A 171 -46.29 6.17 14.75
CA SER A 171 -46.49 5.18 13.68
C SER A 171 -45.15 4.63 13.19
N GLU A 172 -44.92 3.33 13.43
CA GLU A 172 -43.73 2.62 12.95
C GLU A 172 -43.69 2.52 11.43
N LYS A 173 -44.86 2.42 10.80
CA LYS A 173 -44.99 2.41 9.34
C LYS A 173 -44.53 3.72 8.72
N ASP A 174 -44.91 4.86 9.31
CA ASP A 174 -44.53 6.19 8.81
C ASP A 174 -43.04 6.47 9.05
N LEU A 175 -42.52 6.00 10.19
CA LEU A 175 -41.08 6.01 10.47
C LEU A 175 -40.29 5.24 9.41
N LEU A 176 -40.72 4.02 9.08
CA LEU A 176 -40.05 3.18 8.09
C LEU A 176 -40.13 3.81 6.70
N ALA A 177 -41.27 4.37 6.32
CA ALA A 177 -41.44 5.08 5.06
C ALA A 177 -40.51 6.31 4.96
N ALA A 178 -40.40 7.10 6.02
CA ALA A 178 -39.47 8.23 6.09
C ALA A 178 -38.01 7.77 6.00
N ALA A 179 -37.64 6.69 6.69
CA ALA A 179 -36.29 6.12 6.63
C ALA A 179 -35.93 5.59 5.23
N GLN A 180 -36.87 4.89 4.57
CA GLN A 180 -36.69 4.44 3.19
C GLN A 180 -36.54 5.61 2.21
N ARG A 181 -37.29 6.69 2.43
CA ARG A 181 -37.21 7.89 1.60
C ARG A 181 -35.86 8.61 1.77
N LEU A 182 -35.36 8.74 3.00
CA LEU A 182 -34.00 9.23 3.27
C LEU A 182 -32.93 8.37 2.58
N HIS A 183 -33.06 7.04 2.67
CA HIS A 183 -32.14 6.12 2.02
C HIS A 183 -32.14 6.28 0.49
N GLY A 184 -33.31 6.43 -0.12
CA GLY A 184 -33.43 6.65 -1.57
C GLY A 184 -32.82 7.96 -2.06
N ILE A 185 -32.90 9.03 -1.26
CA ILE A 185 -32.25 10.32 -1.56
C ILE A 185 -30.73 10.20 -1.41
N ALA A 186 -30.26 9.54 -0.34
CA ALA A 186 -28.85 9.32 -0.07
C ALA A 186 -28.16 8.40 -1.09
N TYR A 187 -28.87 7.38 -1.56
CA TYR A 187 -28.37 6.35 -2.49
C TYR A 187 -29.32 6.19 -3.68
N PRO A 188 -29.36 7.15 -4.62
CA PRO A 188 -30.17 7.02 -5.81
C PRO A 188 -29.65 5.82 -6.61
N VAL A 189 -30.56 4.90 -6.92
CA VAL A 189 -30.24 3.76 -7.77
C VAL A 189 -29.89 4.31 -9.15
N SER A 190 -28.64 4.16 -9.58
CA SER A 190 -28.21 4.53 -10.92
C SER A 190 -29.12 3.88 -11.96
N GLU A 191 -29.76 4.70 -12.81
CA GLU A 191 -30.65 4.28 -13.91
C GLU A 191 -30.04 3.20 -14.83
N GLU A 192 -28.71 3.02 -14.82
CA GLU A 192 -27.99 1.95 -15.53
C GLU A 192 -28.39 0.53 -15.09
N GLY A 193 -28.85 0.34 -13.85
CA GLY A 193 -29.40 -0.94 -13.38
C GLY A 193 -30.80 -1.24 -13.90
N ARG A 194 -31.56 -0.21 -14.28
CA ARG A 194 -32.96 -0.31 -14.74
C ARG A 194 -33.04 -0.63 -16.25
N ARG A 195 -31.99 -0.34 -17.02
CA ARG A 195 -31.93 -0.53 -18.49
C ARG A 195 -31.29 -1.83 -18.98
N ARG A 196 -31.09 -2.85 -18.14
CA ARG A 196 -30.75 -4.20 -18.65
C ARG A 196 -32.03 -5.02 -18.82
N PRO A 197 -32.63 -5.09 -20.02
CA PRO A 197 -33.56 -6.18 -20.31
C PRO A 197 -32.81 -7.50 -20.11
N ARG A 198 -33.44 -8.45 -19.43
CA ARG A 198 -33.02 -9.85 -19.44
C ARG A 198 -32.91 -10.27 -20.91
N GLN A 199 -31.69 -10.45 -21.40
CA GLN A 199 -31.40 -11.29 -22.56
C GLN A 199 -30.83 -12.60 -22.03
#